data_AF-A0A1Y5ERX6-F1
#
_entry.id   AF-A0A1Y5ERX6-F1
#
_cell.length_a   1.000
_cell.length_b   1.000
_cell.length_c   1.000
_cell.angle_alpha   90.00
_cell.angle_beta   90.00
_cell.angle_gamma   90.00
#
_symmetry.space_group_name_H-M   'P 1'
#
loop_
_entity.id
_entity.type
_entity.pdbx_description
1 polymer ?
#
loop_
_entity_poly.entity_id
_entity_poly.type
_entity_poly.pdbx_seq_one_letter_code
_entity_poly.pdbx_strand_id
1 'polypeptide(L)' 'MEKEKYSSHLAKFKVLHQKQNEEIKLFADGYIGSALGTGNEQQYNGTLIITDRRVAFFHIGEFGDIFKTV' A
#
# COMPACT_ATOMS: atom_id res chain seq x y z
N MET A 1 -16.59 -17.18 5.93
CA MET A 1 -15.17 -16.79 5.95
C MET A 1 -14.82 -16.31 4.55
N GLU A 2 -14.94 -15.00 4.32
CA GLU A 2 -14.39 -14.38 3.11
C GLU A 2 -12.89 -14.62 3.12
N LYS A 3 -12.38 -15.31 2.09
CA LYS A 3 -10.95 -15.43 1.88
C LYS A 3 -10.44 -14.01 1.66
N GLU A 4 -9.68 -13.48 2.61
CA GLU A 4 -8.96 -12.21 2.46
C GLU A 4 -8.20 -12.27 1.13
N LYS A 5 -8.74 -11.59 0.13
CA LYS A 5 -8.16 -11.52 -1.20
C LYS A 5 -6.97 -10.61 -1.02
N TYR A 6 -5.83 -11.18 -0.60
CA TYR A 6 -4.59 -10.45 -0.42
C TYR A 6 -4.37 -9.58 -1.65
N SER A 7 -4.47 -8.25 -1.48
CA SER A 7 -4.20 -7.34 -2.58
C SER A 7 -2.76 -7.60 -3.06
N SER A 8 -2.53 -7.54 -4.36
CA SER A 8 -1.19 -7.71 -4.93
C SER A 8 -0.18 -6.76 -4.27
N HIS A 9 -0.63 -5.55 -3.93
CA HIS A 9 0.09 -4.55 -3.15
C HIS A 9 0.54 -5.07 -1.78
N LEU A 10 -0.38 -5.65 -0.99
CA LEU A 10 -0.04 -6.19 0.32
C LEU A 10 0.99 -7.33 0.24
N ALA A 11 0.81 -8.25 -0.72
CA ALA A 11 1.73 -9.36 -0.92
C ALA A 11 3.16 -8.87 -1.25
N LYS A 12 3.29 -7.90 -2.16
CA LYS A 12 4.59 -7.36 -2.55
C LYS A 12 5.20 -6.47 -1.45
N PHE A 13 4.38 -5.75 -0.67
CA PHE A 13 4.85 -5.02 0.51
C PHE A 13 5.51 -5.96 1.53
N LYS A 14 4.91 -7.12 1.82
CA LYS A 14 5.49 -8.12 2.74
C LYS A 14 6.88 -8.58 2.30
N VAL A 15 7.09 -8.74 0.99
CA VAL A 15 8.37 -9.19 0.43
C VAL A 15 9.42 -8.09 0.42
N LEU A 16 9.05 -6.86 0.05
CA LEU A 16 10.01 -5.78 -0.24
C LEU A 16 10.24 -4.80 0.91
N HIS A 17 9.24 -4.59 1.76
CA HIS A 17 9.22 -3.44 2.67
C HIS A 17 8.91 -3.78 4.12
N GLN A 18 8.34 -4.95 4.42
CA GLN A 18 8.11 -5.38 5.79
C GLN A 18 9.46 -5.62 6.50
N LYS A 19 9.67 -4.92 7.61
CA LYS A 19 10.89 -5.05 8.41
C LYS A 19 10.82 -6.31 9.26
N GLN A 20 11.99 -6.80 9.66
CA GLN A 20 12.08 -7.89 10.63
C GLN A 20 11.36 -7.48 11.94
N ASN A 21 10.53 -8.39 12.47
CA ASN A 21 9.69 -8.18 13.64
C ASN A 21 8.65 -7.05 13.48
N GLU A 22 8.30 -6.66 12.26
CA GLU A 22 7.14 -5.81 11.98
C GLU A 22 5.92 -6.70 11.72
N GLU A 23 4.79 -6.40 12.37
CA GLU A 23 3.55 -7.15 12.22
C GLU A 23 2.47 -6.26 11.62
N ILE A 24 1.84 -6.73 10.54
CA ILE A 24 0.70 -6.04 9.93
C ILE A 24 -0.53 -6.29 10.79
N LYS A 25 -1.12 -5.21 11.30
CA LYS A 25 -2.32 -5.23 12.15
C LYS A 25 -3.60 -5.07 11.35
N LEU A 26 -3.58 -4.16 10.38
CA LEU A 26 -4.73 -3.84 9.53
C LEU A 26 -4.26 -3.41 8.15
N PHE A 27 -5.13 -3.58 7.16
CA PHE A 27 -4.92 -3.02 5.84
C PHE A 27 -6.26 -2.68 5.18
N ALA A 28 -6.24 -1.72 4.25
CA ALA A 28 -7.39 -1.35 3.45
C ALA A 28 -6.93 -0.95 2.04
N ASP A 29 -7.60 -1.48 1.03
CA ASP A 29 -7.39 -1.06 -0.35
C ASP A 29 -8.07 0.28 -0.60
N GLY A 30 -7.42 1.14 -1.38
CA GLY A 30 -7.90 2.48 -1.67
C GLY A 30 -7.03 3.16 -2.71
N TYR A 31 -7.05 4.49 -2.71
CA TYR A 31 -6.21 5.28 -3.60
C TYR A 31 -5.77 6.57 -2.92
N ILE A 32 -4.68 7.13 -3.43
CA ILE A 32 -4.25 8.51 -3.15
C ILE A 32 -4.30 9.31 -4.44
N GLY A 33 -4.38 10.63 -4.32
CA GLY A 33 -4.52 11.54 -5.48
C GLY A 33 -5.97 11.79 -5.86
N SER A 34 -6.16 12.39 -7.02
CA SER A 34 -7.48 12.78 -7.54
C SER A 34 -7.79 12.01 -8.81
N ALA A 35 -9.06 11.61 -8.97
CA ALA A 35 -9.52 10.87 -10.15
C ALA A 35 -9.34 11.64 -11.48
N LEU A 36 -9.27 12.98 -11.40
CA LEU A 36 -8.99 13.86 -12.54
C LEU A 36 -7.60 14.53 -12.44
N GLY A 37 -6.80 14.15 -11.44
CA GLY A 37 -5.48 14.72 -11.22
C GLY A 37 -4.49 14.27 -12.29
N THR A 38 -3.58 15.16 -12.66
CA THR A 38 -2.45 14.86 -13.56
C THR A 38 -1.13 15.21 -12.86
N GLY A 39 -0.03 14.60 -13.31
CA GLY A 39 1.27 14.80 -12.69
C GLY A 39 1.26 14.40 -11.21
N ASN A 40 1.56 15.37 -10.33
CA ASN A 40 1.64 15.14 -8.88
C ASN A 40 0.29 14.82 -8.20
N GLU A 41 -0.83 15.11 -8.86
CA GLU A 41 -2.18 14.83 -8.34
C GLU A 41 -2.77 13.54 -8.89
N GLN A 42 -2.03 12.81 -9.74
CA GLN A 42 -2.49 11.58 -10.36
C GLN A 42 -2.97 10.56 -9.32
N GLN A 43 -4.07 9.89 -9.63
CA GLN A 43 -4.59 8.82 -8.78
C GLN A 43 -3.69 7.57 -8.84
N TYR A 44 -3.32 7.05 -7.68
CA TYR A 44 -2.62 5.78 -7.52
C TYR A 44 -3.42 4.85 -6.61
N ASN A 45 -3.87 3.73 -7.15
CA ASN A 45 -4.57 2.69 -6.40
C ASN A 45 -3.57 1.85 -5.63
N GLY A 46 -3.77 1.66 -4.34
CA GLY A 46 -2.83 0.91 -3.50
C GLY A 46 -3.49 0.43 -2.23
N THR A 47 -2.66 0.05 -1.28
CA THR A 47 -3.12 -0.44 0.02
C THR A 47 -2.52 0.41 1.12
N LEU A 48 -3.38 0.91 2.00
CA LEU A 48 -2.99 1.45 3.29
C LEU A 48 -2.75 0.28 4.24
N ILE A 49 -1.58 0.24 4.87
CA ILE A 49 -1.09 -0.85 5.69
C ILE A 49 -0.70 -0.25 7.03
N ILE A 50 -1.28 -0.77 8.11
CA ILE A 50 -0.99 -0.36 9.48
C ILE A 50 -0.24 -1.52 10.12
N THR A 51 0.96 -1.23 10.62
CA THR A 51 1.77 -2.17 11.38
C THR A 51 1.86 -1.76 12.84
N ASP A 52 2.46 -2.61 13.66
CA ASP A 52 2.82 -2.29 15.05
C ASP A 52 3.84 -1.14 15.17
N ARG A 53 4.44 -0.70 14.05
CA ARG A 53 5.53 0.30 14.05
C ARG A 53 5.24 1.56 13.23
N ARG A 54 4.40 1.47 12.20
CA ARG A 54 4.15 2.59 11.27
C ARG A 54 2.87 2.42 10.47
N VAL A 55 2.50 3.49 9.80
CA VAL A 55 1.46 3.48 8.77
C VAL A 55 2.12 3.70 7.42
N ALA A 56 1.80 2.84 6.45
CA ALA A 56 2.36 2.88 5.12
C ALA A 56 1.27 2.80 4.05
N PHE A 57 1.35 3.63 3.01
CA PHE A 57 0.61 3.43 1.78
C PHE A 57 1.55 2.87 0.72
N PHE A 58 1.15 1.77 0.10
CA PHE A 58 1.94 1.11 -0.93
C PHE A 58 1.13 0.90 -2.21
N HIS A 59 1.64 1.42 -3.33
CA HIS A 59 1.15 1.16 -4.67
C HIS A 59 2.26 0.49 -5.50
N ILE A 60 1.86 -0.53 -6.26
CA ILE A 60 2.72 -1.21 -7.22
C ILE A 60 2.46 -0.56 -8.57
N GLY A 61 3.49 0.06 -9.13
CA GLY A 61 3.44 0.65 -10.47
C GLY A 61 4.40 -0.06 -11.42
N GLU A 62 4.04 -0.14 -12.71
CA GLU A 62 4.95 -0.64 -13.75
C GLU A 62 6.16 0.28 -13.95
N PHE A 63 6.06 1.56 -13.58
CA PHE A 63 7.09 2.59 -13.75
C PHE A 63 7.68 3.10 -12.43
N GLY A 64 7.44 2.39 -11.33
CA GLY A 64 7.92 2.76 -10.00
C GLY A 64 6.88 2.48 -8.93
N ASP A 65 7.30 1.79 -7.87
CA ASP A 65 6.44 1.56 -6.71
C ASP A 65 6.36 2.86 -5.90
N ILE A 66 5.15 3.22 -5.43
CA ILE A 66 4.96 4.36 -4.52
C ILE A 66 4.90 3.82 -3.11
N PHE A 67 5.86 4.25 -2.30
CA PHE A 67 5.92 3.91 -0.90
C PHE A 67 5.92 5.18 -0.05
N LYS A 68 4.81 5.44 0.62
CA LYS A 68 4.68 6.56 1.56
C LYS A 68 4.53 6.01 2.97
N THR A 69 5.31 6.52 3.91
CA THR A 69 5.22 6.18 5.33
C THR A 69 5.04 7.44 6.14
N VAL A 70 4.19 7.38 7.16
CA VAL A 70 4.09 8.40 8.22
C VAL A 70 4.73 7.84 9.48
#